data_AF-A0A7V9EUA3-F1
#
_entry.id   AF-A0A7V9EUA3-F1
#
_cell.length_a   1.000
_cell.length_b   1.000
_cell.length_c   1.000
_cell.angle_alpha   90.00
_cell.angle_beta   90.00
_cell.angle_gamma   90.00
#
_symmetry.space_group_name_H-M   'P 1'
#
loop_
_entity.id
_entity.type
_entity.pdbx_description
1 polymer ?
#
loop_
_entity_poly.entity_id
_entity_poly.type
_entity_poly.pdbx_seq_one_letter_code
_entity_poly.pdbx_strand_id
1 'polypeptide(L)'
;MKNTNRHGITRLPRLSLAALGLCALALTAPEQLKASDHIDSPTIAQDRGSDIADLYAFLDPNDNSQVILISTTQGFIVSGEHFGMVIFDHNIRYRFEIENTGD
;
A
#
# COMPACT_ATOMS: atom_id res chain seq x y z
N MET A 1 15.68 -41.54 54.87
CA MET A 1 15.21 -40.18 54.51
C MET A 1 15.59 -39.89 53.06
N LYS A 2 14.64 -39.90 52.13
CA LYS A 2 14.78 -39.27 50.80
C LYS A 2 13.37 -38.88 50.34
N ASN A 3 13.06 -37.59 50.50
CA ASN A 3 11.77 -36.99 50.20
C ASN A 3 11.70 -36.70 48.69
N THR A 4 10.80 -37.37 47.96
CA THR A 4 10.67 -37.18 46.51
C THR A 4 9.66 -36.07 46.24
N ASN A 5 10.15 -34.83 46.06
CA ASN A 5 9.32 -33.72 45.63
C ASN A 5 9.01 -33.85 44.13
N ARG A 6 7.85 -34.43 43.80
CA ARG A 6 7.33 -34.41 42.42
C ARG A 6 6.90 -32.97 42.09
N HIS A 7 7.73 -32.26 41.35
CA HIS A 7 7.38 -30.96 40.80
C HIS A 7 6.34 -31.17 39.71
N GLY A 8 5.08 -30.84 40.01
CA GLY A 8 4.00 -30.86 39.03
C GLY A 8 4.28 -29.84 37.94
N ILE A 9 4.60 -30.31 36.74
CA ILE A 9 4.74 -29.46 35.55
C ILE A 9 3.31 -29.06 35.14
N THR A 10 2.88 -27.88 35.57
CA THR A 10 1.60 -27.30 35.16
C THR A 10 1.65 -27.02 33.66
N ARG A 11 0.86 -27.77 32.88
CA ARG A 11 0.69 -27.49 31.45
C ARG A 11 -0.10 -26.18 31.33
N LEU A 12 0.58 -25.10 30.96
CA LEU A 12 -0.09 -23.85 30.60
C LEU A 12 -1.16 -24.14 29.54
N PRO A 13 -2.43 -23.78 29.77
CA PRO A 13 -3.49 -24.08 28.81
C PRO A 13 -3.23 -23.30 27.53
N ARG A 14 -3.34 -23.97 26.37
CA ARG A 14 -3.04 -23.39 25.05
C ARG A 14 -3.80 -22.09 24.76
N LEU A 15 -4.96 -21.89 25.39
CA LEU A 15 -5.73 -20.64 25.35
C LEU A 15 -4.99 -19.45 25.96
N SER A 16 -4.22 -19.64 27.04
CA SER A 16 -3.43 -18.58 27.64
C SER A 16 -2.29 -18.15 26.73
N LEU A 17 -1.69 -19.08 25.99
CA LEU A 17 -0.61 -18.77 25.06
C LEU A 17 -1.13 -18.03 23.81
N ALA A 18 -2.32 -18.41 23.31
CA ALA A 18 -2.99 -17.70 22.22
C ALA A 18 -3.42 -16.28 22.62
N ALA A 19 -3.97 -16.12 23.83
CA ALA A 19 -4.35 -14.81 24.36
C ALA A 19 -3.14 -13.89 24.58
N LEU A 20 -2.03 -14.43 25.11
CA LEU A 20 -0.77 -13.68 25.21
C LEU A 20 -0.21 -13.30 23.84
N GLY A 21 -0.28 -14.20 22.86
CA GLY A 21 0.12 -13.90 21.49
C GLY A 21 -0.70 -12.78 20.86
N LEU A 22 -2.02 -12.79 21.04
CA LEU A 22 -2.90 -11.76 20.51
C LEU A 22 -2.69 -10.40 21.21
N CYS A 23 -2.48 -10.39 22.53
CA CYS A 23 -2.11 -9.19 23.26
C CYS A 23 -0.76 -8.65 22.78
N ALA A 24 0.24 -9.52 22.57
CA ALA A 24 1.55 -9.10 22.08
C ALA A 24 1.48 -8.43 20.69
N LEU A 25 0.62 -8.93 19.79
CA LEU A 25 0.34 -8.26 18.51
C LEU A 25 -0.41 -6.92 18.67
N ALA A 26 -1.30 -6.81 19.66
CA ALA A 26 -2.03 -5.56 19.90
C ALA A 26 -1.15 -4.45 20.50
N LEU A 27 -0.02 -4.82 21.13
CA LEU A 27 0.96 -3.92 21.72
C LEU A 27 2.04 -3.44 20.73
N THR A 28 2.12 -4.03 19.53
CA THR A 28 2.95 -3.45 18.48
C THR A 28 2.24 -2.22 17.92
N ALA A 29 2.75 -1.03 18.20
CA ALA A 29 2.29 0.19 17.55
C ALA A 29 2.38 -0.01 16.03
N PRO A 30 1.38 0.44 15.25
CA PRO A 30 1.49 0.40 13.80
C PRO A 30 2.77 1.17 13.40
N GLU A 31 3.61 0.52 12.59
CA GLU A 31 4.75 1.18 11.96
C GLU A 31 4.25 2.46 11.27
N GLN A 32 4.89 3.60 11.54
CA GLN A 32 4.62 4.83 10.80
C GLN A 32 5.18 4.66 9.39
N LEU A 33 4.35 4.11 8.51
CA LEU A 33 4.68 3.98 7.10
C LEU A 33 4.74 5.39 6.50
N LYS A 34 5.93 5.80 6.08
CA LYS A 34 6.09 7.01 5.28
C LYS A 34 5.67 6.69 3.85
N ALA A 35 4.47 7.10 3.49
CA ALA A 35 4.06 7.13 2.09
C ALA A 35 4.63 8.38 1.43
N SER A 36 5.00 8.26 0.16
CA SER A 36 5.24 9.44 -0.68
C SER A 36 3.87 10.02 -1.04
N ASP A 37 3.37 10.92 -0.21
CA ASP A 37 2.38 11.86 -0.67
C ASP A 37 3.17 12.89 -1.49
N HIS A 38 2.99 12.85 -2.81
CA HIS A 38 3.53 13.88 -3.69
C HIS A 38 2.50 14.98 -3.93
N ILE A 39 1.30 14.84 -3.36
CA ILE A 39 0.20 15.79 -3.45
C ILE A 39 0.50 17.08 -2.68
N ASP A 40 1.33 16.99 -1.64
CA ASP A 40 1.85 18.10 -0.84
C ASP A 40 3.12 18.71 -1.43
N SER A 41 3.59 18.23 -2.60
CA SER A 41 4.67 18.88 -3.33
C SER A 41 4.25 20.29 -3.73
N PRO A 42 5.10 21.32 -3.56
CA PRO A 42 4.79 22.69 -3.97
C PRO A 42 4.36 22.80 -5.44
N THR A 43 4.92 21.96 -6.32
CA THR A 43 4.59 21.95 -7.75
C THR A 43 3.17 21.44 -8.00
N ILE A 44 2.76 20.36 -7.32
CA ILE A 44 1.41 19.82 -7.44
C ILE A 44 0.39 20.71 -6.74
N ALA A 45 0.76 21.36 -5.63
CA ALA A 45 -0.09 22.38 -5.01
C ALA A 45 -0.47 23.52 -5.98
N GLN A 46 0.43 23.88 -6.90
CA GLN A 46 0.19 24.88 -7.94
C GLN A 46 -0.59 24.31 -9.15
N ASP A 47 -0.27 23.10 -9.59
CA ASP A 47 -0.90 22.45 -10.75
C ASP A 47 -1.34 21.02 -10.39
N ARG A 48 -2.52 20.93 -9.75
CA ARG A 48 -3.08 19.68 -9.24
C ARG A 48 -3.53 18.72 -10.34
N GLY A 49 -3.85 19.25 -11.53
CA GLY A 49 -4.24 18.42 -12.68
C GLY A 49 -3.06 17.64 -13.28
N SER A 50 -1.84 18.12 -13.03
CA SER A 50 -0.60 17.50 -13.51
C SER A 50 -0.01 16.42 -12.60
N ASP A 51 -0.70 16.07 -11.51
CA ASP A 51 -0.31 15.00 -10.58
C ASP A 51 -0.34 13.62 -11.28
N ILE A 52 0.83 13.03 -11.45
CA ILE A 52 1.01 11.68 -12.00
C ILE A 52 1.35 10.74 -10.85
N ALA A 53 0.59 9.66 -10.74
CA ALA A 53 0.85 8.61 -9.77
C ALA A 53 1.67 7.47 -10.43
N ASP A 54 1.09 6.28 -10.52
CA ASP A 54 1.80 5.07 -10.96
C ASP A 54 1.53 4.73 -12.43
N LEU A 55 2.52 4.09 -13.04
CA LEU A 55 2.41 3.38 -14.32
C LEU A 55 2.46 1.87 -14.07
N TYR A 56 1.45 1.15 -14.54
CA TYR A 56 1.42 -0.31 -14.56
C TYR A 56 1.54 -0.81 -15.98
N ALA A 57 2.42 -1.79 -16.19
CA ALA A 57 2.61 -2.47 -17.47
C ALA A 57 2.69 -3.97 -17.23
N PHE A 58 1.77 -4.73 -17.82
CA PHE A 58 1.73 -6.19 -17.70
C PHE A 58 1.09 -6.81 -18.94
N LEU A 59 1.39 -8.09 -19.18
CA LEU A 59 0.79 -8.83 -20.30
C LEU A 59 -0.69 -9.10 -20.03
N ASP A 60 -1.52 -9.10 -21.08
CA ASP A 60 -2.93 -9.49 -20.94
C ASP A 60 -3.01 -10.96 -20.49
N PRO A 61 -3.69 -11.25 -19.37
CA PRO A 61 -3.82 -12.62 -18.86
C PRO A 61 -4.55 -13.57 -19.81
N ASN A 62 -5.28 -13.05 -20.81
CA ASN A 62 -5.97 -13.84 -21.83
C ASN A 62 -5.15 -13.99 -23.12
N ASP A 63 -4.19 -13.09 -23.37
CA ASP A 63 -3.37 -13.07 -24.58
C ASP A 63 -2.01 -12.40 -24.33
N ASN A 64 -0.98 -13.23 -24.10
CA ASN A 64 0.37 -12.75 -23.82
C ASN A 64 1.08 -12.06 -25.01
N SER A 65 0.44 -11.95 -26.19
CA SER A 65 0.96 -11.14 -27.30
C SER A 65 0.63 -9.64 -27.15
N GLN A 66 -0.21 -9.26 -26.19
CA GLN A 66 -0.62 -7.89 -25.93
C GLN A 66 -0.10 -7.40 -24.58
N VAL A 67 0.16 -6.08 -24.50
CA VAL A 67 0.54 -5.39 -23.25
C VAL A 67 -0.59 -4.45 -22.82
N ILE A 68 -0.93 -4.51 -21.54
CA ILE A 68 -1.84 -3.58 -20.88
C ILE A 68 -1.00 -2.49 -20.23
N LEU A 69 -1.29 -1.24 -20.55
CA LEU A 69 -0.69 -0.05 -19.95
C LEU A 69 -1.77 0.71 -19.18
N ILE A 70 -1.49 1.03 -17.91
CA ILE A 70 -2.38 1.83 -17.06
C ILE A 70 -1.53 2.95 -16.47
N SER A 71 -1.87 4.19 -16.79
CA SER A 71 -1.33 5.37 -16.14
C SER A 71 -2.39 5.91 -15.21
N THR A 72 -2.00 6.13 -13.96
CA THR A 72 -2.86 6.71 -12.93
C THR A 72 -2.44 8.16 -12.68
N THR A 73 -3.45 8.98 -12.42
CA THR A 73 -3.29 10.40 -12.08
C THR A 73 -3.97 10.60 -10.75
N GLN A 74 -3.40 11.47 -9.92
CA GLN A 74 -3.79 11.64 -8.52
C GLN A 74 -3.63 10.37 -7.68
N GLY A 75 -2.99 10.52 -6.52
CA GLY A 75 -2.84 9.43 -5.55
C GLY A 75 -4.18 8.94 -4.98
N PHE A 76 -4.09 7.92 -4.11
CA PHE A 76 -5.25 7.43 -3.37
C PHE A 76 -5.85 8.55 -2.51
N ILE A 77 -7.13 8.84 -2.72
CA ILE A 77 -7.87 9.86 -1.98
C ILE A 77 -8.77 9.17 -0.96
N VAL A 78 -8.54 9.43 0.33
CA VAL A 78 -9.43 8.94 1.39
C VAL A 78 -10.79 9.60 1.28
N SER A 79 -11.86 8.88 1.60
CA SER A 79 -13.24 9.36 1.42
C SER A 79 -13.54 10.69 2.11
N GLY A 80 -12.82 11.04 3.18
CA GLY A 80 -12.98 12.31 3.90
C GLY A 80 -12.30 13.51 3.24
N GLU A 81 -11.38 13.30 2.31
CA GLU A 81 -10.55 14.35 1.71
C GLU A 81 -10.90 14.61 0.25
N HIS A 82 -11.92 13.95 -0.31
CA HIS A 82 -12.22 13.97 -1.75
C HIS A 82 -12.58 15.32 -2.37
N PHE A 83 -13.05 16.29 -1.58
CA PHE A 83 -13.56 17.57 -2.10
C PHE A 83 -12.47 18.37 -2.82
N GLY A 84 -12.60 18.50 -4.15
CA GLY A 84 -11.67 19.26 -4.98
C GLY A 84 -10.34 18.56 -5.28
N MET A 85 -10.23 17.26 -4.99
CA MET A 85 -8.98 16.51 -5.16
C MET A 85 -8.84 15.85 -6.54
N VAL A 86 -9.95 15.53 -7.23
CA VAL A 86 -9.91 14.91 -8.57
C VAL A 86 -10.39 15.92 -9.61
N ILE A 87 -9.48 16.30 -10.52
CA ILE A 87 -9.78 17.25 -11.59
C ILE A 87 -9.14 16.71 -12.87
N PHE A 88 -9.94 16.58 -13.93
CA PHE A 88 -9.42 16.47 -15.28
C PHE A 88 -9.34 17.87 -15.86
N ASP A 89 -8.16 18.48 -15.74
CA ASP A 89 -7.91 19.82 -16.27
C ASP A 89 -7.82 19.75 -17.80
N HIS A 90 -8.61 20.58 -18.49
CA HIS A 90 -8.67 20.61 -19.95
C HIS A 90 -7.38 21.12 -20.61
N ASN A 91 -6.46 21.72 -19.84
CA ASN A 91 -5.15 22.17 -20.30
C ASN A 91 -4.08 21.08 -20.22
N ILE A 92 -4.36 19.97 -19.53
CA ILE A 92 -3.42 18.86 -19.34
C ILE A 92 -3.63 17.79 -20.41
N ARG A 93 -2.52 17.26 -20.94
CA ARG A 93 -2.51 16.18 -21.93
C ARG A 93 -1.70 15.00 -21.42
N TYR A 94 -2.38 13.87 -21.24
CA TYR A 94 -1.74 12.58 -20.94
C TYR A 94 -1.38 11.87 -22.25
N ARG A 95 -0.15 11.32 -22.32
CA ARG A 95 0.36 10.62 -23.51
C ARG A 95 1.11 9.37 -23.09
N PHE A 96 0.86 8.28 -23.80
CA PHE A 96 1.80 7.17 -23.89
C PHE A 96 2.66 7.40 -25.12
N GLU A 97 3.97 7.46 -24.92
CA GLU A 97 4.94 7.53 -26.00
C GLU A 97 5.69 6.19 -26.00
N ILE A 98 5.51 5.40 -27.06
CA ILE A 98 6.01 4.03 -27.14
C ILE A 98 7.04 3.96 -28.26
N GLU A 99 8.25 3.55 -27.89
CA GLU A 99 9.36 3.26 -28.79
C GLU A 99 9.34 1.75 -29.06
N ASN A 100 9.35 1.36 -30.35
CA ASN A 100 9.24 -0.04 -30.80
C ASN A 100 10.22 -0.39 -31.94
N THR A 101 11.08 0.55 -32.32
CA THR A 101 12.02 0.47 -33.44
C THR A 101 13.46 0.17 -33.00
N GLY A 102 13.82 0.45 -31.74
CA GLY A 102 15.11 0.11 -31.13
C GLY A 102 16.32 0.84 -31.71
N ASP A 103 16.11 2.04 -32.28
CA ASP A 103 17.16 2.92 -32.82
C ASP A 103 17.93 3.72 -31.75
#